data_AF-A0A537QLM0-F1
#
_entry.id   AF-A0A537QLM0-F1
#
_cell.length_a   1.000
_cell.length_b   1.000
_cell.length_c   1.000
_cell.angle_alpha   90.00
_cell.angle_beta   90.00
_cell.angle_gamma   90.00
#
_symmetry.space_group_name_H-M   'P 1'
#
loop_
_entity.id
_entity.type
_entity.pdbx_description
1 polymer ?
#
loop_
_entity_poly.entity_id
_entity_poly.type
_entity_poly.pdbx_seq_one_letter_code
_entity_poly.pdbx_strand_id
1 'polypeptide(L)'
;MDKQLCEWKVALERIWSAASPDYHEAARLAVAIAGASEHALLRQAAAQALAILRSASAEDADRITRIAARRRLGVIREVLHSLTSPQFGKRQIAAELPPPEQCYRQLLGLPLGRRLSGAEIHRAWKRVAKTAHPDAGGTARAFQELSAARDALMKER
;
A
#
# COMPACT_ATOMS: atom_id res chain seq x y z
N MET A 1 1.27 5.50 -17.74
CA MET A 1 1.86 5.85 -16.44
C MET A 1 3.30 5.39 -16.44
N ASP A 2 4.23 6.29 -16.07
CA ASP A 2 5.53 6.01 -15.45
C ASP A 2 6.76 5.54 -16.27
N LYS A 3 6.94 5.98 -17.54
CA LYS A 3 8.24 5.80 -18.25
C LYS A 3 9.42 6.35 -17.43
N GLN A 4 9.22 7.50 -16.80
CA GLN A 4 10.23 8.18 -15.98
C GLN A 4 10.58 7.40 -14.70
N LEU A 5 9.62 6.73 -14.05
CA LEU A 5 9.92 5.86 -12.90
C LEU A 5 10.73 4.63 -13.32
N CYS A 6 10.43 4.06 -14.49
CA CYS A 6 11.19 2.94 -15.04
C CYS A 6 12.63 3.34 -15.38
N GLU A 7 12.83 4.52 -15.98
CA GLU A 7 14.16 5.09 -16.27
C GLU A 7 14.97 5.31 -14.99
N TRP A 8 14.36 5.96 -13.99
CA TRP A 8 15.00 6.15 -12.68
C TRP A 8 15.32 4.83 -11.99
N LYS A 9 14.47 3.81 -12.16
CA LYS A 9 14.71 2.49 -11.57
C LYS A 9 15.94 1.85 -12.19
N VAL A 10 16.04 1.84 -13.51
CA VAL A 10 17.20 1.28 -14.22
C VAL A 10 18.48 2.01 -13.83
N ALA A 11 18.46 3.34 -13.79
CA ALA A 11 19.62 4.14 -13.37
C ALA A 11 20.04 3.83 -11.93
N LEU A 12 19.08 3.70 -11.01
CA LEU A 12 19.34 3.41 -9.61
C LEU A 12 19.88 1.98 -9.40
N GLU A 13 19.33 0.98 -10.10
CA GLU A 13 19.84 -0.40 -10.05
C GLU A 13 21.27 -0.51 -10.57
N ARG A 14 21.62 0.26 -11.61
CA ARG A 14 22.98 0.32 -12.16
C ARG A 14 23.98 0.81 -11.11
N ILE A 15 23.66 1.91 -10.43
CA ILE A 15 24.50 2.47 -9.36
C ILE A 15 24.60 1.50 -8.17
N TRP A 16 23.48 0.86 -7.81
CA TRP A 16 23.40 -0.09 -6.70
C TRP A 16 24.23 -1.37 -6.93
N SER A 17 24.22 -1.88 -8.15
CA SER A 17 24.87 -3.14 -8.53
C SER A 17 26.37 -2.98 -8.76
N ALA A 18 26.86 -1.75 -8.89
CA ALA A 18 28.29 -1.48 -9.05
C ALA A 18 29.07 -1.89 -7.79
N ALA A 19 30.25 -2.50 -7.98
CA ALA A 19 31.15 -2.87 -6.90
C ALA A 19 31.59 -1.63 -6.08
N SER A 20 31.71 -0.49 -6.75
CA SER A 20 31.93 0.83 -6.18
C SER A 20 30.81 1.75 -6.64
N PRO A 21 29.75 1.96 -5.83
CA PRO A 21 28.65 2.84 -6.19
C PRO A 21 29.12 4.28 -6.38
N ASP A 22 28.76 4.89 -7.52
CA ASP A 22 28.99 6.31 -7.77
C ASP A 22 27.94 7.14 -7.00
N TYR A 23 28.32 7.63 -5.82
CA TYR A 23 27.46 8.45 -4.97
C TYR A 23 27.22 9.85 -5.54
N HIS A 24 28.09 10.33 -6.44
CA HIS A 24 27.89 11.59 -7.14
C HIS A 24 26.77 11.46 -8.17
N GLU A 25 26.78 10.37 -8.95
CA GLU A 25 25.68 10.00 -9.84
C GLU A 25 24.38 9.75 -9.05
N ALA A 26 24.47 9.06 -7.91
CA ALA A 26 23.32 8.84 -7.03
C ALA A 26 22.70 10.15 -6.51
N ALA A 27 23.53 11.13 -6.14
CA ALA A 27 23.07 12.44 -5.67
C ALA A 27 22.36 13.21 -6.81
N ARG A 28 22.88 13.18 -8.03
CA ARG A 28 22.21 13.78 -9.21
C ARG A 28 20.86 13.14 -9.48
N LEU A 29 20.79 11.81 -9.43
CA LEU A 29 19.54 11.07 -9.62
C LEU A 29 18.53 11.42 -8.52
N ALA A 30 18.96 11.53 -7.27
CA ALA A 30 18.09 11.95 -6.16
C ALA A 30 17.57 13.39 -6.33
N VAL A 31 18.36 14.32 -6.88
CA VAL A 31 17.87 15.69 -7.20
C VAL A 31 16.78 15.62 -8.27
N ALA A 32 17.02 14.87 -9.35
CA ALA A 32 16.04 14.72 -10.43
C ALA A 32 14.72 14.12 -9.93
N ILE A 33 14.79 13.08 -9.10
CA ILE A 33 13.62 12.46 -8.47
C ILE A 33 12.90 13.45 -7.55
N ALA A 34 13.63 14.17 -6.69
CA ALA A 34 13.02 15.13 -5.77
C ALA A 34 12.33 16.30 -6.49
N GLY A 35 12.86 16.74 -7.64
CA GLY A 35 12.29 17.85 -8.41
C GLY A 35 11.13 17.45 -9.31
N ALA A 36 11.15 16.24 -9.88
CA ALA A 36 10.22 15.85 -10.94
C ALA A 36 9.24 14.73 -10.55
N SER A 37 9.36 14.11 -9.37
CA SER A 37 8.45 13.04 -8.95
C SER A 37 7.08 13.57 -8.51
N GLU A 38 6.03 13.07 -9.16
CA GLU A 38 4.63 13.28 -8.77
C GLU A 38 4.29 12.58 -7.44
N HIS A 39 4.98 11.48 -7.11
CA HIS A 39 4.79 10.75 -5.85
C HIS A 39 5.49 11.43 -4.67
N ALA A 40 4.70 11.79 -3.66
CA ALA A 40 5.19 12.49 -2.46
C ALA A 40 6.21 11.67 -1.65
N LEU A 41 5.97 10.37 -1.47
CA LEU A 41 6.87 9.47 -0.75
C LEU A 41 8.23 9.36 -1.44
N LEU A 42 8.24 9.21 -2.77
CA LEU A 42 9.47 9.12 -3.55
C LEU A 42 10.27 10.42 -3.52
N ARG A 43 9.60 11.57 -3.67
CA ARG A 43 10.20 12.89 -3.57
C ARG A 43 10.81 13.15 -2.19
N GLN A 44 10.10 12.80 -1.12
CA GLN A 44 10.59 12.97 0.25
C GLN A 44 11.78 12.06 0.54
N ALA A 45 11.72 10.79 0.14
CA ALA A 45 12.83 9.85 0.29
C ALA A 45 14.09 10.34 -0.43
N ALA A 46 13.94 10.85 -1.67
CA ALA A 46 15.03 11.41 -2.44
C ALA A 46 15.62 12.67 -1.79
N ALA A 47 14.77 13.63 -1.38
CA ALA A 47 15.21 14.85 -0.72
C ALA A 47 15.99 14.57 0.57
N GLN A 48 15.53 13.63 1.39
CA GLN A 48 16.20 13.23 2.63
C GLN A 48 17.52 12.47 2.41
N ALA A 49 17.77 11.95 1.20
CA ALA A 49 19.01 11.27 0.87
C ALA A 49 20.09 12.21 0.32
N LEU A 50 19.72 13.39 -0.16
CA LEU A 50 20.64 14.31 -0.85
C LEU A 50 21.88 14.65 -0.02
N ALA A 51 21.70 15.01 1.24
CA ALA A 51 22.81 15.41 2.11
C ALA A 51 23.84 14.28 2.26
N ILE A 52 23.36 13.06 2.59
CA ILE A 52 24.26 11.92 2.82
C ILE A 52 24.91 11.40 1.53
N LEU A 53 24.21 11.47 0.39
CA LEU A 53 24.77 11.09 -0.91
C LEU A 53 25.88 12.07 -1.33
N ARG A 54 25.67 13.38 -1.13
CA ARG A 54 26.70 14.40 -1.37
C ARG A 54 27.91 14.19 -0.45
N SER A 55 27.70 13.95 0.84
CA SER A 55 28.79 13.65 1.77
C SER A 55 29.56 12.38 1.40
N ALA A 56 28.88 11.35 0.88
CA ALA A 56 29.54 10.12 0.44
C ALA A 56 30.26 10.23 -0.92
N SER A 57 29.97 11.28 -1.70
CA SER A 57 30.65 11.58 -2.97
C SER A 57 31.99 12.30 -2.80
N ALA A 58 32.30 12.78 -1.60
CA ALA A 58 33.61 13.36 -1.30
C ALA A 58 34.71 12.28 -1.34
N GLU A 59 35.91 12.66 -1.82
CA GLU A 59 37.06 11.75 -1.93
C GLU A 59 37.41 11.12 -0.56
N ASP A 60 37.39 11.94 0.49
CA ASP A 60 37.73 11.54 1.87
C ASP A 60 36.55 10.97 2.68
N ALA A 61 35.43 10.63 2.03
CA ALA A 61 34.25 10.18 2.76
C ALA A 61 34.52 8.93 3.62
N ASP A 62 34.23 9.00 4.92
CA ASP A 62 34.41 7.86 5.81
C ASP A 62 33.55 6.65 5.41
N ARG A 63 34.02 5.44 5.77
CA ARG A 63 33.30 4.18 5.55
C ARG A 63 31.89 4.21 6.14
N ILE A 64 31.70 4.86 7.29
CA ILE A 64 30.40 5.01 7.95
C ILE A 64 29.46 5.84 7.07
N THR A 65 29.92 6.96 6.53
CA THR A 65 29.18 7.83 5.61
C THR A 65 28.76 7.07 4.35
N ARG A 66 29.67 6.28 3.76
CA ARG A 66 29.35 5.44 2.59
C ARG A 66 28.31 4.36 2.92
N ILE A 67 28.37 3.73 4.09
CA ILE A 67 27.34 2.76 4.54
C ILE A 67 25.99 3.45 4.72
N ALA A 68 25.95 4.63 5.33
CA ALA A 68 24.72 5.40 5.53
C ALA A 68 24.12 5.85 4.19
N ALA A 69 24.95 6.31 3.25
CA ALA A 69 24.54 6.64 1.89
C ALA A 69 23.96 5.44 1.15
N ARG A 70 24.61 4.27 1.25
CA ARG A 70 24.07 3.02 0.69
C ARG A 70 22.71 2.66 1.29
N ARG A 71 22.54 2.77 2.61
CA ARG A 71 21.23 2.53 3.24
C ARG A 71 20.15 3.48 2.70
N ARG A 72 20.49 4.76 2.54
CA ARG A 72 19.55 5.77 2.03
C ARG A 72 19.18 5.54 0.57
N LEU A 73 20.14 5.11 -0.24
CA LEU A 73 19.91 4.69 -1.62
C LEU A 73 18.96 3.47 -1.69
N GLY A 74 19.10 2.54 -0.75
CA GLY A 74 18.20 1.38 -0.62
C GLY A 74 16.74 1.77 -0.34
N VAL A 75 16.50 2.82 0.46
CA VAL A 75 15.15 3.33 0.73
C VAL A 75 14.51 3.90 -0.54
N ILE A 76 15.25 4.70 -1.32
CA ILE A 76 14.75 5.24 -2.60
C ILE A 76 14.41 4.07 -3.55
N ARG A 77 15.28 3.06 -3.60
CA ARG A 77 15.09 1.85 -4.42
C ARG A 77 13.84 1.08 -4.04
N GLU A 78 13.58 0.90 -2.75
CA GLU A 78 12.38 0.21 -2.26
C GLU A 78 11.10 0.97 -2.62
N VAL A 79 11.08 2.29 -2.41
CA VAL A 79 9.93 3.12 -2.80
C VAL A 79 9.70 3.04 -4.31
N LEU A 80 10.76 3.15 -5.12
CA LEU A 80 10.68 3.07 -6.57
C LEU A 80 10.26 1.68 -7.06
N HIS A 81 10.71 0.61 -6.40
CA HIS A 81 10.27 -0.75 -6.67
C HIS A 81 8.79 -0.93 -6.34
N SER A 82 8.29 -0.37 -5.24
CA SER A 82 6.87 -0.46 -4.91
C SER A 82 5.96 0.26 -5.91
N LEU A 83 6.43 1.38 -6.47
CA LEU A 83 5.70 2.15 -7.48
C LEU A 83 5.74 1.52 -8.89
N THR A 84 6.86 0.88 -9.25
CA THR A 84 7.04 0.25 -10.59
C THR A 84 6.62 -1.20 -10.66
N SER A 85 6.33 -1.84 -9.52
CA SER A 85 5.80 -3.21 -9.53
C SER A 85 4.34 -3.18 -9.99
N PRO A 86 3.93 -4.04 -10.93
CA PRO A 86 2.53 -4.18 -11.25
C PRO A 86 1.79 -4.60 -9.98
N GLN A 87 0.81 -3.79 -9.58
CA GLN A 87 0.03 -3.98 -8.35
C GLN A 87 -0.95 -5.15 -8.51
N PHE A 88 -0.48 -6.34 -8.87
CA PHE A 88 -1.27 -7.57 -8.77
C PHE A 88 -1.40 -7.91 -7.27
N GLY A 89 -2.49 -7.42 -6.66
CA GLY A 89 -2.91 -7.84 -5.33
C GLY A 89 -2.56 -6.93 -4.15
N LYS A 90 -2.02 -5.72 -4.37
CA LYS A 90 -1.84 -4.74 -3.28
C LYS A 90 -2.87 -3.63 -3.38
N ARG A 91 -3.95 -3.82 -2.62
CA ARG A 91 -4.82 -2.75 -2.09
C ARG A 91 -3.96 -1.55 -1.74
N GLN A 92 -4.19 -0.46 -2.45
CA GLN A 92 -3.84 0.86 -1.97
C GLN A 92 -4.58 1.02 -0.65
N ILE A 93 -3.84 1.24 0.44
CA ILE A 93 -4.40 1.67 1.72
C ILE A 93 -4.71 3.17 1.56
N ALA A 94 -5.60 3.48 0.63
CA ALA A 94 -6.55 4.56 0.80
C ALA A 94 -7.81 3.82 1.26
N ALA A 95 -8.33 4.18 2.42
CA ALA A 95 -9.56 3.64 2.96
C ALA A 95 -10.75 4.05 2.08
N GLU A 96 -10.86 3.45 0.89
CA GLU A 96 -12.17 3.22 0.32
C GLU A 96 -12.77 2.13 1.19
N LEU A 97 -13.60 2.57 2.15
CA LEU A 97 -14.54 1.70 2.84
C LEU A 97 -15.10 0.75 1.78
N PRO A 98 -15.05 -0.58 2.00
CA PRO A 98 -15.65 -1.50 1.05
C PRO A 98 -17.07 -1.00 0.78
N PRO A 99 -17.55 -0.99 -0.48
CA PRO A 99 -18.93 -0.65 -0.78
C PRO A 99 -19.83 -1.30 0.26
N PRO A 100 -20.83 -0.60 0.83
CA PRO A 100 -21.61 -1.09 1.96
C PRO A 100 -22.07 -2.55 1.76
N GLU A 101 -22.44 -2.92 0.52
CA GLU A 101 -22.69 -4.29 0.05
C GLU A 101 -21.60 -5.32 0.44
N GLN A 102 -20.33 -5.02 0.19
CA GLN A 102 -19.20 -5.90 0.50
C GLN A 102 -18.94 -6.00 2.01
N CYS A 103 -19.13 -4.90 2.75
CA CYS A 103 -19.09 -4.92 4.21
C CYS A 103 -20.19 -5.83 4.78
N TYR A 104 -21.42 -5.71 4.27
CA TYR A 104 -22.56 -6.50 4.70
C TYR A 104 -22.42 -7.99 4.33
N ARG A 105 -21.87 -8.28 3.16
CA ARG A 105 -21.55 -9.66 2.76
C ARG A 105 -20.48 -10.26 3.66
N GLN A 106 -19.42 -9.53 3.99
CA GLN A 106 -18.40 -10.00 4.93
C GLN A 106 -18.98 -10.24 6.33
N LEU A 107 -19.80 -9.30 6.82
CA LEU A 107 -20.43 -9.36 8.14
C LEU A 107 -21.43 -10.53 8.27
N LEU A 108 -22.06 -10.95 7.17
CA LEU A 108 -22.94 -12.14 7.11
C LEU A 108 -22.22 -13.43 6.67
N GLY A 109 -20.91 -13.39 6.39
CA GLY A 109 -20.15 -14.54 5.89
C GLY A 109 -20.59 -15.02 4.49
N LEU A 110 -21.04 -14.10 3.64
CA LEU A 110 -21.54 -14.34 2.29
C LEU A 110 -20.43 -14.15 1.23
N PRO A 111 -20.46 -14.92 0.12
CA PRO A 111 -19.47 -14.79 -0.94
C PRO A 111 -19.59 -13.45 -1.68
N LEU A 112 -18.44 -12.81 -1.93
CA LEU A 112 -18.35 -11.45 -2.48
C LEU A 112 -18.49 -11.37 -4.01
N GLY A 113 -18.31 -12.48 -4.73
CA GLY A 113 -18.19 -12.50 -6.19
C GLY A 113 -19.35 -13.14 -6.95
N ARG A 114 -20.49 -13.43 -6.30
CA ARG A 114 -21.66 -14.02 -6.97
C ARG A 114 -22.95 -13.32 -6.58
N ARG A 115 -23.94 -13.36 -7.48
CA ARG A 115 -25.31 -12.93 -7.16
C ARG A 115 -25.88 -13.87 -6.10
N LEU A 116 -26.44 -13.29 -5.05
CA LEU A 116 -27.09 -14.01 -3.96
C LEU A 116 -28.60 -13.90 -4.11
N SER A 117 -29.31 -14.99 -3.88
CA SER A 117 -30.75 -14.97 -3.74
C SER A 117 -31.15 -14.42 -2.36
N GLY A 118 -32.33 -13.79 -2.26
CA GLY A 118 -32.84 -13.30 -0.98
C GLY A 118 -32.94 -14.41 0.08
N ALA A 119 -33.25 -15.63 -0.35
CA ALA A 119 -33.26 -16.80 0.52
C ALA A 119 -31.88 -17.12 1.11
N GLU A 120 -30.80 -16.96 0.35
CA GLU A 120 -29.42 -17.18 0.83
C GLU A 120 -28.98 -16.12 1.84
N ILE A 121 -29.29 -14.85 1.55
CA ILE A 121 -29.01 -13.73 2.48
C ILE A 121 -29.76 -13.94 3.79
N HIS A 122 -31.04 -14.32 3.72
CA HIS A 122 -31.86 -14.58 4.91
C HIS A 122 -31.34 -15.79 5.73
N ARG A 123 -30.92 -16.87 5.06
CA ARG A 123 -30.32 -18.04 5.74
C ARG A 123 -28.99 -17.71 6.43
N ALA A 124 -28.14 -16.91 5.78
CA ALA A 124 -26.87 -16.48 6.37
C ALA A 124 -27.10 -15.56 7.57
N TRP A 125 -28.01 -14.58 7.44
CA TRP A 125 -28.44 -13.73 8.55
C TRP A 125 -28.97 -14.56 9.71
N LYS A 126 -29.85 -15.55 9.49
CA LYS A 126 -30.38 -16.40 10.56
C LYS A 126 -29.28 -17.15 11.33
N ARG A 127 -28.20 -17.55 10.64
CA ARG A 127 -27.07 -18.24 11.27
C ARG A 127 -26.26 -17.31 12.16
N VAL A 128 -25.92 -16.12 11.66
CA VAL A 128 -25.12 -15.13 12.42
C VAL A 128 -25.94 -14.47 13.52
N ALA A 129 -27.23 -14.22 13.28
CA ALA A 129 -28.17 -13.70 14.25
C ALA A 129 -28.35 -14.63 15.45
N LYS A 130 -28.30 -15.95 15.24
CA LYS A 130 -28.38 -16.94 16.33
C LYS A 130 -27.17 -16.85 17.27
N THR A 131 -25.98 -16.54 16.74
CA THR A 131 -24.76 -16.40 17.54
C THR A 131 -24.58 -15.00 18.12
N ALA A 132 -25.15 -13.98 17.48
CA ALA A 132 -25.09 -12.58 17.92
C ALA A 132 -26.27 -12.16 18.79
N HIS A 133 -27.21 -13.07 19.09
CA HIS A 133 -28.31 -12.81 20.00
C HIS A 133 -27.78 -12.60 21.42
N PRO A 134 -28.30 -11.64 22.20
CA PRO A 134 -27.87 -11.41 23.59
C PRO A 134 -27.94 -12.68 24.46
N ASP A 135 -28.96 -13.52 24.26
CA ASP A 135 -29.09 -14.79 24.97
C ASP A 135 -28.00 -15.83 24.64
N ALA A 136 -27.27 -15.64 23.55
CA ALA A 136 -26.15 -16.50 23.12
C ALA A 136 -24.77 -15.85 23.37
N GLY A 137 -24.72 -14.75 24.13
CA GLY A 137 -23.50 -13.99 24.42
C GLY A 137 -23.20 -12.85 23.45
N GLY A 138 -24.16 -12.48 22.59
CA GLY A 138 -24.06 -11.32 21.71
C GLY A 138 -24.50 -10.01 22.36
N THR A 139 -24.56 -8.94 21.57
CA THR A 139 -25.08 -7.63 22.03
C THR A 139 -26.26 -7.19 21.17
N ALA A 140 -27.24 -6.52 21.77
CA ALA A 140 -28.38 -5.97 21.04
C ALA A 140 -27.94 -5.06 19.87
N ARG A 141 -26.83 -4.33 20.05
CA ARG A 141 -26.20 -3.51 19.00
C ARG A 141 -25.68 -4.36 17.83
N ALA A 142 -24.97 -5.46 18.09
CA ALA A 142 -24.51 -6.37 17.04
C ALA A 142 -25.70 -6.98 16.26
N PHE A 143 -26.80 -7.30 16.94
CA PHE A 143 -28.01 -7.79 16.29
C PHE A 143 -28.69 -6.74 15.39
N GLN A 144 -28.69 -5.46 15.81
CA GLN A 144 -29.21 -4.35 15.00
C GLN A 144 -28.34 -4.10 13.75
N GLU A 145 -27.01 -4.12 13.90
CA GLU A 145 -26.05 -3.97 12.79
C GLU A 145 -26.21 -5.10 11.75
N LEU A 146 -26.40 -6.34 12.21
CA LEU A 146 -26.70 -7.51 11.36
C LEU A 146 -28.03 -7.37 10.60
N SER A 147 -29.05 -6.82 11.26
CA SER A 147 -30.38 -6.63 10.65
C SER A 147 -30.36 -5.52 9.60
N ALA A 148 -29.65 -4.41 9.87
CA ALA A 148 -29.43 -3.34 8.91
C ALA A 148 -28.65 -3.83 7.68
N ALA A 149 -27.63 -4.67 7.88
CA ALA A 149 -26.87 -5.28 6.79
C ALA A 149 -27.73 -6.16 5.88
N ARG A 150 -28.64 -6.97 6.44
CA ARG A 150 -29.59 -7.77 5.67
C ARG A 150 -30.52 -6.89 4.84
N ASP A 151 -31.10 -5.86 5.44
CA ASP A 151 -32.10 -5.02 4.79
C ASP A 151 -31.48 -4.17 3.67
N ALA A 152 -30.24 -3.71 3.84
CA ALA A 152 -29.48 -3.05 2.79
C ALA A 152 -29.21 -3.99 1.59
N LEU A 153 -28.77 -5.22 1.86
CA LEU A 153 -28.55 -6.23 0.82
C LEU A 153 -29.82 -6.69 0.11
N MET A 154 -31.00 -6.51 0.72
CA MET A 154 -32.29 -6.78 0.08
C MET A 154 -32.76 -5.62 -0.80
N LYS A 155 -32.33 -4.38 -0.50
CA LYS A 155 -32.67 -3.17 -1.28
C LYS A 155 -31.80 -2.97 -2.52
N GLU A 156 -30.56 -3.43 -2.49
CA GLU A 156 -29.60 -3.32 -3.61
C GLU A 156 -29.76 -4.40 -4.70
N ARG A 157 -30.81 -5.23 -4.63
CA ARG A 157 -31.08 -6.30 -5.60
C ARG A 157 -31.98 -5.88 -6.75
#